data_AF-A0A383DY24-F1
#
_entry.id   AF-A0A383DY24-F1
#
_cell.length_a   1.000
_cell.length_b   1.000
_cell.length_c   1.000
_cell.angle_alpha   90.00
_cell.angle_beta   90.00
_cell.angle_gamma   90.00
#
_symmetry.space_group_name_H-M   'P 1'
#
loop_
_entity.id
_entity.type
_entity.pdbx_description
1 polymer ?
#
loop_
_entity_poly.entity_id
_entity_poly.type
_entity_poly.pdbx_seq_one_letter_code
_entity_poly.pdbx_strand_id
1 'polypeptide(L)'
;MNIAWFLKQKNMNKLQTLMLNHPLVSIAIIMPFSLVLVFAILEIIFNIILPVLIALWLSGWVYTGIVGRPIRQYVYEPFWFIRL
;
A
#
# COMPACT_ATOMS: atom_id res chain seq x y z
N MET A 1 -38.86 -12.47 22.72
CA MET A 1 -37.57 -11.81 23.01
C MET A 1 -36.46 -12.84 22.87
N ASN A 2 -35.56 -12.73 21.88
CA ASN A 2 -34.55 -13.76 21.59
C ASN A 2 -33.34 -13.62 22.54
N ILE A 3 -32.97 -14.71 23.20
CA ILE A 3 -31.83 -14.79 24.14
C ILE A 3 -30.52 -14.36 23.47
N ALA A 4 -30.36 -14.59 22.16
CA ALA A 4 -29.21 -14.14 21.38
C ALA A 4 -29.05 -12.60 21.36
N TRP A 5 -30.16 -11.86 21.37
CA TRP A 5 -30.15 -10.39 21.39
C TRP A 5 -29.76 -9.84 22.77
N PHE A 6 -30.24 -10.50 23.83
CA PHE A 6 -29.90 -10.15 25.22
C PHE A 6 -28.42 -10.45 25.56
N LEU A 7 -27.89 -11.56 25.06
CA LEU A 7 -26.46 -11.90 25.21
C LEU A 7 -25.55 -10.95 24.41
N LYS A 8 -25.98 -10.49 23.23
CA LYS A 8 -25.27 -9.47 22.45
C LYS A 8 -25.19 -8.13 23.20
N GLN A 9 -26.27 -7.73 23.88
CA GLN A 9 -26.31 -6.50 24.66
C GLN A 9 -25.40 -6.57 25.91
N LYS A 10 -25.36 -7.72 26.59
CA LYS A 10 -24.56 -7.94 27.81
C LYS A 10 -23.04 -7.91 27.57
N ASN A 11 -22.61 -8.13 26.33
CA ASN A 11 -21.19 -8.30 25.96
C ASN A 11 -20.55 -7.06 25.30
N MET A 12 -21.24 -5.92 25.25
CA MET A 12 -20.69 -4.70 24.68
C MET A 12 -19.74 -4.01 25.67
N ASN A 13 -18.48 -3.87 25.26
CA ASN A 13 -17.46 -3.20 26.05
C ASN A 13 -17.76 -1.70 26.13
N LYS A 14 -17.53 -1.07 27.30
CA LYS A 14 -17.77 0.37 27.51
C LYS A 14 -17.10 1.26 26.45
N LEU A 15 -15.93 0.87 25.97
CA LEU A 15 -15.22 1.54 24.87
C LEU A 15 -16.01 1.48 23.56
N GLN A 16 -16.59 0.32 23.22
CA GLN A 16 -17.36 0.14 22.00
C GLN A 16 -18.65 0.98 22.03
N THR A 17 -19.32 1.05 23.18
CA THR A 17 -20.48 1.93 23.36
C THR A 17 -20.09 3.40 23.22
N LEU A 18 -18.96 3.83 23.78
CA LEU A 18 -18.45 5.19 23.61
C LEU A 18 -18.14 5.51 22.15
N MET A 19 -17.54 4.56 21.42
CA MET A 19 -17.23 4.72 20.00
C MET A 19 -18.47 4.84 19.12
N LEU A 20 -19.53 4.11 19.44
CA LEU A 20 -20.81 4.20 18.72
C LEU A 20 -21.59 5.47 19.06
N ASN A 21 -21.49 5.96 20.30
CA ASN A 21 -22.18 7.18 20.74
C ASN A 21 -21.49 8.45 20.24
N HIS A 22 -20.15 8.44 20.12
CA HIS A 22 -19.36 9.59 19.66
C HIS A 22 -18.37 9.17 18.55
N PRO A 23 -18.87 8.87 17.34
CA PRO A 23 -18.06 8.33 16.25
C PRO A 23 -16.97 9.29 15.79
N LEU A 24 -17.27 10.59 15.68
CA LEU A 24 -16.28 11.60 15.23
C LEU A 24 -15.12 11.76 16.20
N VAL A 25 -15.41 11.80 17.51
CA VAL A 25 -14.37 11.92 18.56
C VAL A 25 -13.48 10.68 18.56
N SER A 26 -14.10 9.52 18.38
CA SER A 26 -13.36 8.25 18.34
C SER A 26 -12.47 8.14 17.12
N ILE A 27 -12.96 8.58 15.94
CA ILE A 27 -12.14 8.68 14.73
C ILE A 27 -10.98 9.64 14.95
N ALA A 28 -11.22 10.83 15.52
CA ALA A 28 -10.17 11.81 15.78
C ALA A 28 -9.07 11.27 16.70
N ILE A 29 -9.43 10.46 17.71
CA ILE A 29 -8.46 9.81 18.62
C ILE A 29 -7.66 8.71 17.92
N ILE A 30 -8.30 7.91 17.05
CA ILE A 30 -7.64 6.80 16.35
C ILE A 30 -6.81 7.30 15.15
N MET A 31 -7.22 8.40 14.52
CA MET A 31 -6.60 9.00 13.35
C MET A 31 -5.08 9.13 13.44
N PRO A 32 -4.45 9.70 14.49
CA PRO A 32 -3.00 9.83 14.54
C PRO A 32 -2.26 8.49 14.42
N PHE A 33 -2.80 7.42 14.99
CA PHE A 33 -2.20 6.08 14.90
C PHE A 33 -2.32 5.52 13.48
N SER A 34 -3.50 5.65 12.88
CA SER A 34 -3.72 5.26 11.48
C SER A 34 -2.83 6.06 10.52
N LEU A 35 -2.62 7.34 10.81
CA LEU A 35 -1.80 8.24 10.01
C LEU A 35 -0.31 7.83 10.03
N VAL A 36 0.24 7.46 11.18
CA VAL A 36 1.60 6.89 11.29
C VAL A 36 1.72 5.63 10.43
N LEU A 37 0.73 4.75 10.46
CA LEU A 37 0.73 3.52 9.67
C LEU A 37 0.71 3.80 8.15
N VAL A 38 -0.10 4.76 7.71
CA VAL A 38 -0.11 5.20 6.30
C VAL A 38 1.25 5.76 5.90
N PHE A 39 1.85 6.62 6.71
CA PHE A 39 3.17 7.17 6.41
C PHE A 39 4.25 6.10 6.33
N ALA A 40 4.24 5.11 7.23
CA ALA A 40 5.20 4.00 7.17
C ALA A 40 5.09 3.19 5.86
N ILE A 41 3.87 2.93 5.40
CA ILE A 41 3.64 2.23 4.12
C ILE A 41 4.12 3.08 2.95
N LEU A 42 3.77 4.38 2.93
CA LEU A 42 4.21 5.29 1.89
C LEU A 42 5.73 5.44 1.87
N GLU A 43 6.38 5.48 3.03
CA GLU A 43 7.83 5.55 3.16
C GLU A 43 8.50 4.36 2.46
N ILE A 44 8.00 3.14 2.69
CA ILE A 44 8.52 1.94 2.00
C ILE A 44 8.31 2.05 0.49
N ILE A 45 7.15 2.52 0.05
CA ILE A 45 6.86 2.68 -1.39
C ILE A 45 7.82 3.69 -2.02
N PHE A 46 8.00 4.86 -1.42
CA PHE A 46 8.79 5.94 -2.00
C PHE A 46 10.30 5.77 -1.84
N ASN A 47 10.77 5.15 -0.75
CA ASN A 47 12.20 5.02 -0.48
C ASN A 47 12.78 3.69 -0.96
N ILE A 48 11.96 2.67 -1.23
CA ILE A 48 12.43 1.35 -1.69
C ILE A 48 11.83 1.01 -3.05
N ILE A 49 10.51 0.90 -3.13
CA ILE A 49 9.85 0.36 -4.34
C ILE A 49 10.09 1.29 -5.54
N LEU A 50 9.84 2.58 -5.37
CA LEU A 50 9.97 3.55 -6.45
C LEU A 50 11.42 3.66 -6.96
N PRO A 51 12.47 3.77 -6.12
CA PRO A 51 13.86 3.76 -6.57
C PRO A 51 14.24 2.48 -7.32
N VAL A 52 13.79 1.31 -6.86
CA VAL A 52 14.06 0.03 -7.54
C VAL A 52 13.42 0.01 -8.92
N LEU A 53 12.16 0.43 -9.05
CA LEU A 53 11.48 0.50 -10.34
C LEU A 53 12.18 1.46 -11.31
N ILE A 54 12.61 2.63 -10.83
CA ILE A 54 13.35 3.60 -11.64
C ILE A 54 14.70 3.01 -12.05
N ALA A 55 15.43 2.36 -11.14
CA ALA A 55 16.70 1.73 -11.46
C ALA A 55 16.55 0.63 -12.52
N LEU A 56 15.52 -0.21 -12.41
CA LEU A 56 15.21 -1.22 -13.41
C LEU A 56 14.88 -0.60 -14.77
N TRP A 57 14.05 0.43 -14.79
CA TRP A 57 13.74 1.14 -16.03
C TRP A 57 15.00 1.73 -16.66
N LEU A 58 15.81 2.46 -15.88
CA LEU A 58 17.06 3.09 -16.36
C LEU A 58 18.08 2.05 -16.83
N SER A 59 18.14 0.89 -16.18
CA SER A 59 19.02 -0.20 -16.59
C SER A 59 18.72 -0.70 -18.00
N GLY A 60 17.45 -0.69 -18.42
CA GLY A 60 17.06 -0.99 -19.80
C GLY A 60 17.65 -0.01 -20.83
N TRP A 61 17.70 1.27 -20.49
CA TRP A 61 18.30 2.30 -21.34
C TRP A 61 19.83 2.13 -21.41
N VAL A 62 20.47 1.87 -20.27
CA VAL A 62 21.91 1.61 -20.23
C VAL A 62 22.27 0.36 -21.03
N TYR A 63 21.53 -0.73 -20.88
CA TYR A 63 21.74 -1.98 -21.61
C TYR A 63 21.59 -1.79 -23.13
N THR A 64 20.53 -1.11 -23.58
CA THR A 64 20.32 -0.84 -25.00
C THR A 64 21.41 0.06 -25.59
N GLY A 65 21.88 1.05 -24.82
CA GLY A 65 23.03 1.89 -25.17
C GLY A 65 24.33 1.10 -25.35
N ILE A 66 24.63 0.14 -24.46
CA ILE A 66 25.84 -0.68 -24.52
C ILE A 66 25.79 -1.67 -25.70
N VAL A 67 24.65 -2.33 -25.93
CA VAL A 67 24.51 -3.36 -26.98
C VAL A 67 24.34 -2.73 -28.38
N GLY A 68 24.24 -1.39 -28.47
CA GLY A 68 24.13 -0.67 -29.74
C GLY A 68 22.82 -0.94 -30.48
N ARG A 69 21.78 -1.40 -29.77
CA ARG A 69 20.45 -1.68 -30.33
C ARG A 69 19.60 -0.40 -30.29
N PRO A 70 18.78 -0.12 -31.32
CA PRO A 70 17.93 1.05 -31.31
C PRO A 70 16.93 0.98 -30.15
N ILE A 71 16.81 2.07 -29.37
CA ILE A 71 15.90 2.21 -28.21
C ILE A 71 14.46 1.77 -28.56
N ARG A 72 14.10 1.92 -29.83
CA ARG A 72 12.82 1.54 -30.42
C ARG A 72 12.50 0.06 -30.21
N GLN A 73 13.48 -0.85 -30.27
CA GLN A 73 13.25 -2.28 -30.03
C GLN A 73 12.89 -2.60 -28.58
N TYR A 74 13.41 -1.86 -27.60
CA TYR A 74 13.07 -2.05 -26.19
C TYR A 74 11.64 -1.61 -25.86
N VAL A 75 11.13 -0.61 -26.57
CA VAL A 75 9.75 -0.12 -26.41
C VAL A 75 8.72 -1.11 -26.99
N TYR A 76 9.05 -1.79 -28.09
CA TYR A 76 8.15 -2.75 -28.74
C TYR A 76 8.32 -4.20 -28.23
N GLU A 77 9.50 -4.58 -27.72
CA GLU A 77 9.78 -5.91 -27.13
C GLU A 77 10.57 -5.80 -25.81
N PRO A 78 9.96 -5.30 -24.72
CA PRO A 78 10.64 -5.01 -23.45
C PRO A 78 11.17 -6.25 -22.70
N PHE A 79 10.89 -7.46 -23.16
CA PHE A 79 11.35 -8.74 -22.57
C PHE A 79 12.07 -9.65 -23.57
N TRP A 80 12.63 -9.08 -24.65
CA TRP A 80 13.32 -9.85 -25.68
C TRP A 80 14.47 -10.74 -25.14
N PHE A 81 15.06 -10.37 -24.01
CA PHE A 81 16.12 -11.09 -23.30
C PHE A 81 15.64 -12.32 -22.49
N ILE A 82 14.34 -12.60 -22.44
CA ILE A 82 13.76 -13.77 -21.74
C ILE A 82 13.55 -14.95 -22.71
N ARG A 83 14.06 -14.88 -23.94
CA ARG A 83 14.08 -16.07 -24.82
C ARG A 83 15.12 -17.07 -24.27
N LEU A 84 14.64 -18.00 -23.43
CA LEU A 84 15.25 -19.29 -23.16
C LEU A 84 15.48 -20.07 -24.46
#